data_AF-A0A2W6S769-F1
#
_entry.id   AF-A0A2W6S769-F1
#
_cell.length_a   1.000
_cell.length_b   1.000
_cell.length_c   1.000
_cell.angle_alpha   90.00
_cell.angle_beta   90.00
_cell.angle_gamma   90.00
#
_symmetry.space_group_name_H-M   'P 1'
#
loop_
_entity.id
_entity.type
_entity.pdbx_description
1 polymer ?
#
loop_
_entity_poly.entity_id
_entity_poly.type
_entity_poly.pdbx_seq_one_letter_code
_entity_poly.pdbx_strand_id
1 'polypeptide(L)'
;MARPPNKLADSLQVLHDLQAAGRTAIRSSDLSRTMRERLQDAGFLREVMRGWYIASRPDEPNGESTAWYASFWGFCAEYLTERFGEDWVIGPEQSLILHAGNRTVPTQLLVRAKGGRNNPTGLIHGTSIFDTNVALPPSADRVTLEEGVHAYRCEPALILVSAQFYLAHPTDARAVLASQTNTSELLARLLDGNHSVVAGRLAGAFRNIGHDRVADDILGAMKSAGFDVREADPFERPLTFALPRDPSPASNRIRLMWQDMRQRVIDAFPPPPRVNDVDAYLTRVEENYVNDAYNSLSIEGYKVSKELIERVRDGNWNPDANEADKRQRDALAARGYYQAFQAVKASLGRILSGDNAGDVADRDHQTWYRELFAPSVQAGILTAVQLAGYRNMPVYIRGSRHVPMGHDAARDAISTFFELLRDEPEASVRVVLGHYIFVFIHPYIDGNGRIGRFLMNAMMASGGYPWTVIPVARRDEYMAALEAASVDGDIGPFADFIAGLLEAPAI
;
A
#
# COMPACT_ATOMS: atom_id res chain seq x y z
N MET A 1 36.04 32.85 17.39
CA MET A 1 36.48 31.48 17.05
C MET A 1 35.45 30.88 16.13
N ALA A 2 35.83 30.46 14.92
CA ALA A 2 34.94 29.73 14.02
C ALA A 2 34.55 28.40 14.68
N ARG A 3 33.26 28.03 14.66
CA ARG A 3 32.83 26.69 15.04
C ARG A 3 33.60 25.69 14.16
N PRO A 4 34.11 24.57 14.69
CA PRO A 4 34.72 23.55 13.85
C PRO A 4 33.71 23.13 12.78
N PRO A 5 34.12 22.99 11.50
CA PRO A 5 33.21 22.58 10.44
C PRO A 5 32.62 21.23 10.81
N ASN A 6 31.29 21.17 10.93
CA ASN A 6 30.59 19.93 11.19
C ASN A 6 30.62 19.12 9.89
N LYS A 7 31.73 18.41 9.64
CA LYS A 7 31.98 17.69 8.40
C LYS A 7 30.87 16.69 8.04
N LEU A 8 30.10 16.21 9.03
CA LEU A 8 28.92 15.40 8.78
C LEU A 8 27.76 16.23 8.22
N ALA A 9 27.54 17.44 8.72
CA ALA A 9 26.53 18.36 8.17
C ALA A 9 26.83 18.69 6.71
N ASP A 10 28.09 18.94 6.36
CA ASP A 10 28.47 19.18 4.95
C ASP A 10 28.19 17.95 4.06
N SER A 11 28.50 16.74 4.55
CA SER A 11 28.15 15.50 3.85
C SER A 11 26.64 15.33 3.70
N LEU A 12 25.86 15.63 4.75
CA LEU A 12 24.41 15.54 4.74
C LEU A 12 23.78 16.55 3.80
N GLN A 13 24.36 17.75 3.67
CA GLN A 13 23.88 18.74 2.71
C GLN A 13 24.03 18.24 1.27
N VAL A 14 25.19 17.68 0.92
CA VAL A 14 25.39 17.11 -0.43
C VAL A 14 24.44 15.94 -0.70
N LEU A 15 24.23 15.07 0.29
CA LEU A 15 23.25 13.98 0.18
C LEU A 15 21.82 14.53 0.01
N HIS A 16 21.45 15.56 0.76
CA HIS A 16 20.18 16.23 0.66
C HIS A 16 19.98 16.86 -0.72
N ASP A 17 20.99 17.52 -1.28
CA ASP A 17 20.93 18.14 -2.61
C ASP A 17 20.71 17.09 -3.70
N LEU A 18 21.35 15.93 -3.60
CA LEU A 18 21.10 14.79 -4.49
C LEU A 18 19.64 14.31 -4.40
N GLN A 19 19.12 14.12 -3.19
CA GLN A 19 17.73 13.71 -2.97
C GLN A 19 16.74 14.78 -3.45
N ALA A 20 17.02 16.05 -3.24
CA ALA A 20 16.21 17.18 -3.70
C ALA A 20 16.19 17.29 -5.23
N ALA A 21 17.26 16.85 -5.90
CA ALA A 21 17.31 16.68 -7.35
C ALA A 21 16.60 15.40 -7.85
N GLY A 22 15.92 14.66 -6.96
CA GLY A 22 15.18 13.44 -7.28
C GLY A 22 16.06 12.19 -7.43
N ARG A 23 17.34 12.24 -7.05
CA ARG A 23 18.26 11.11 -7.20
C ARG A 23 18.01 10.06 -6.14
N THR A 24 17.64 8.87 -6.60
CA THR A 24 17.46 7.65 -5.81
C THR A 24 18.71 6.79 -5.86
N ALA A 25 19.33 6.63 -7.03
CA ALA A 25 20.57 5.87 -7.22
C ALA A 25 21.79 6.80 -7.16
N ILE A 26 22.55 6.68 -6.07
CA ILE A 26 23.73 7.51 -5.82
C ILE A 26 24.96 6.75 -6.30
N ARG A 27 25.70 7.30 -7.26
CA ARG A 27 26.94 6.69 -7.75
C ARG A 27 28.09 7.02 -6.82
N SER A 28 29.09 6.14 -6.80
CA SER A 28 30.37 6.38 -6.13
C SER A 28 31.08 7.67 -6.56
N SER A 29 30.81 8.17 -7.78
CA SER A 29 31.33 9.40 -8.36
C SER A 29 30.56 10.65 -7.96
N ASP A 30 29.33 10.50 -7.45
CA ASP A 30 28.48 11.62 -7.03
C ASP A 30 28.91 12.16 -5.64
N LEU A 31 29.73 11.41 -4.90
CA LEU A 31 30.24 11.76 -3.57
C LEU A 31 31.75 11.56 -3.51
N SER A 32 32.46 12.46 -2.81
CA SER A 32 33.87 12.21 -2.49
C SER A 32 34.01 10.97 -1.60
N ARG A 33 35.16 10.27 -1.70
CA ARG A 33 35.43 9.06 -0.89
C ARG A 33 35.19 9.31 0.60
N THR A 34 35.71 10.42 1.13
CA THR A 34 35.59 10.77 2.56
C THR A 34 34.16 11.12 2.97
N MET A 35 33.36 11.71 2.07
CA MET A 35 31.94 11.96 2.33
C MET A 35 31.16 10.65 2.38
N ARG A 36 31.40 9.75 1.41
CA ARG A 36 30.76 8.45 1.35
C ARG A 36 31.04 7.63 2.61
N GLU A 37 32.31 7.45 2.97
CA GLU A 37 32.70 6.70 4.19
C GLU A 37 32.00 7.27 5.42
N ARG A 38 32.01 8.61 5.58
CA ARG A 38 31.33 9.28 6.69
C ARG A 38 29.82 9.06 6.74
N LEU A 39 29.14 9.09 5.59
CA LEU A 39 27.69 8.88 5.51
C LEU A 39 27.31 7.41 5.77
N GLN A 40 28.15 6.47 5.32
CA GLN A 40 27.96 5.04 5.59
C GLN A 40 28.16 4.72 7.07
N ASP A 41 29.25 5.20 7.66
CA ASP A 41 29.54 5.00 9.10
C ASP A 41 28.45 5.59 9.99
N ALA A 42 27.84 6.70 9.55
CA ALA A 42 26.74 7.35 10.22
C ALA A 42 25.35 6.75 9.87
N GLY A 43 25.26 5.74 8.99
CA GLY A 43 24.00 5.07 8.64
C GLY A 43 23.07 5.85 7.70
N PHE A 44 23.54 6.91 7.04
CA PHE A 44 22.75 7.71 6.08
C PHE A 44 22.86 7.23 4.64
N LEU A 45 23.81 6.33 4.35
CA LEU A 45 24.08 5.83 3.00
C LEU A 45 24.34 4.32 3.05
N ARG A 46 23.70 3.57 2.17
CA ARG A 46 23.82 2.11 2.09
C ARG A 46 24.25 1.68 0.70
N GLU A 47 25.23 0.77 0.63
CA GLU A 47 25.65 0.18 -0.65
C GLU A 47 24.64 -0.88 -1.10
N VAL A 48 24.16 -0.76 -2.33
CA VAL A 48 23.23 -1.72 -2.95
C VAL A 48 24.01 -2.74 -3.78
N MET A 49 24.97 -2.24 -4.55
CA MET A 49 25.93 -3.02 -5.32
C MET A 49 27.20 -2.19 -5.49
N ARG A 50 28.31 -2.81 -5.91
CA ARG A 50 29.60 -2.14 -5.98
C ARG A 50 29.51 -0.81 -6.74
N GLY A 51 29.77 0.28 -6.02
CA GLY A 51 29.80 1.64 -6.57
C GLY A 51 28.43 2.34 -6.71
N TRP A 52 27.36 1.73 -6.20
CA TRP A 52 26.00 2.24 -6.23
C TRP A 52 25.35 2.16 -4.85
N TYR A 53 24.72 3.26 -4.45
CA TYR A 53 24.23 3.48 -3.11
C TYR A 53 22.81 4.04 -3.12
N ILE A 54 22.11 3.90 -2.00
CA ILE A 54 20.86 4.58 -1.69
C ILE A 54 21.01 5.36 -0.38
N ALA A 55 20.21 6.41 -0.22
CA ALA A 55 20.03 7.02 1.08
C ALA A 55 19.33 6.04 2.03
N SER A 56 19.69 6.09 3.31
CA SER A 56 19.07 5.27 4.37
C SER A 56 18.93 6.10 5.64
N ARG A 57 18.20 5.56 6.64
CA ARG A 57 18.06 6.24 7.92
C ARG A 57 18.98 5.60 8.97
N PRO A 58 19.62 6.40 9.85
CA PRO A 58 20.54 5.89 10.85
C PRO A 58 19.87 5.07 11.96
N ASP A 59 18.56 5.21 12.14
CA ASP A 59 17.73 4.46 13.08
C ASP A 59 17.15 3.16 12.48
N GLU A 60 17.52 2.83 11.24
CA GLU A 60 17.19 1.58 10.57
C GLU A 60 18.17 0.47 11.01
N PRO A 61 17.78 -0.51 11.85
CA PRO A 61 18.62 -1.63 12.25
C PRO A 61 19.23 -2.36 11.04
N ASN A 62 20.44 -2.87 11.26
CA ASN A 62 21.17 -3.64 10.26
C ASN A 62 20.36 -4.85 9.79
N GLY A 63 20.16 -4.97 8.48
CA GLY A 63 19.38 -6.03 7.85
C GLY A 63 17.92 -5.65 7.52
N GLU A 64 17.43 -4.51 8.01
CA GLU A 64 16.10 -4.00 7.62
C GLU A 64 16.08 -3.56 6.15
N SER A 65 14.98 -3.84 5.45
CA SER A 65 14.84 -3.69 4.00
C SER A 65 14.01 -2.49 3.56
N THR A 66 13.54 -1.66 4.49
CA THR A 66 12.59 -0.56 4.22
C THR A 66 13.15 0.43 3.22
N ALA A 67 14.35 0.96 3.48
CA ALA A 67 14.98 1.91 2.58
C ALA A 67 15.22 1.32 1.19
N TRP A 68 15.52 0.02 1.11
CA TRP A 68 15.72 -0.66 -0.16
C TRP A 68 14.44 -0.77 -0.96
N TYR A 69 13.37 -1.33 -0.38
CA TYR A 69 12.11 -1.51 -1.10
C TYR A 69 11.48 -0.18 -1.48
N ALA A 70 11.66 0.85 -0.64
CA ALA A 70 11.27 2.22 -0.96
C ALA A 70 12.01 2.82 -2.15
N SER A 71 13.26 2.43 -2.34
CA SER A 71 14.13 2.97 -3.39
C SER A 71 14.19 2.08 -4.62
N PHE A 72 13.62 0.87 -4.59
CA PHE A 72 13.88 -0.17 -5.58
C PHE A 72 13.60 0.28 -7.01
N TRP A 73 12.41 0.81 -7.27
CA TRP A 73 11.98 1.18 -8.62
C TRP A 73 12.76 2.38 -9.18
N GLY A 74 12.90 3.45 -8.39
CA GLY A 74 13.73 4.60 -8.77
C GLY A 74 15.20 4.25 -8.92
N PHE A 75 15.74 3.37 -8.06
CA PHE A 75 17.10 2.88 -8.17
C PHE A 75 17.32 2.11 -9.48
N CYS A 76 16.43 1.16 -9.78
CA CYS A 76 16.52 0.37 -11.01
C CYS A 76 16.42 1.25 -12.25
N ALA A 77 15.49 2.21 -12.26
CA ALA A 77 15.33 3.14 -13.37
C ALA A 77 16.59 3.97 -13.61
N GLU A 78 17.14 4.62 -12.58
CA GLU A 78 18.37 5.43 -12.71
C GLU A 78 19.58 4.58 -13.09
N TYR A 79 19.74 3.39 -12.50
CA TYR A 79 20.83 2.47 -12.83
C TYR A 79 20.76 2.00 -14.29
N LEU A 80 19.57 1.61 -14.75
CA LEU A 80 19.36 1.13 -16.12
C LEU A 80 19.53 2.26 -17.14
N THR A 81 19.04 3.47 -16.83
CA THR A 81 19.21 4.64 -17.69
C THR A 81 20.66 5.10 -17.77
N GLU A 82 21.42 5.07 -16.66
CA GLU A 82 22.86 5.35 -16.70
C GLU A 82 23.60 4.34 -17.60
N ARG A 83 23.18 3.08 -17.58
CA ARG A 83 23.85 1.99 -18.31
C ARG A 83 23.46 1.91 -19.79
N PHE A 84 22.20 2.18 -20.11
CA PHE A 84 21.62 1.91 -21.42
C PHE A 84 20.96 3.14 -22.08
N GLY A 85 20.94 4.29 -21.41
CA GLY A 85 20.16 5.45 -21.85
C GLY A 85 18.67 5.11 -21.93
N GLU A 86 18.06 5.39 -23.08
CA GLU A 86 16.64 5.09 -23.35
C GLU A 86 16.40 3.67 -23.90
N ASP A 87 17.48 2.90 -24.13
CA ASP A 87 17.45 1.60 -24.81
C ASP A 87 17.21 0.43 -23.85
N TRP A 88 16.22 0.57 -22.95
CA TRP A 88 15.77 -0.49 -22.06
C TRP A 88 14.25 -0.44 -21.79
N VAL A 89 13.69 -1.59 -21.40
CA VAL A 89 12.30 -1.74 -20.95
C VAL A 89 12.20 -2.97 -20.03
N ILE A 90 11.38 -2.91 -18.98
CA ILE A 90 11.10 -4.08 -18.14
C ILE A 90 10.23 -5.10 -18.88
N GLY A 91 10.20 -6.35 -18.42
CA GLY A 91 9.40 -7.41 -19.03
C GLY A 91 7.88 -7.10 -19.11
N PRO A 92 7.15 -7.73 -20.05
CA PRO A 92 5.71 -7.49 -20.24
C PRO A 92 4.88 -7.85 -19.00
N GLU A 93 5.18 -8.96 -18.31
CA GLU A 93 4.49 -9.36 -17.09
C GLU A 93 4.66 -8.32 -15.98
N GLN A 94 5.90 -7.89 -15.70
CA GLN A 94 6.16 -6.85 -14.71
C GLN A 94 5.52 -5.50 -15.10
N SER A 95 5.45 -5.19 -16.40
CA SER A 95 4.76 -3.99 -16.89
C SER A 95 3.28 -4.05 -16.52
N LEU A 96 2.60 -5.18 -16.76
CA LEU A 96 1.18 -5.34 -16.39
C LEU A 96 0.95 -5.28 -14.89
N ILE A 97 1.85 -5.87 -14.09
CA ILE A 97 1.80 -5.80 -12.62
C ILE A 97 1.86 -4.34 -12.15
N LEU A 98 2.78 -3.54 -12.70
CA LEU A 98 2.87 -2.11 -12.37
C LEU A 98 1.66 -1.32 -12.86
N HIS A 99 1.13 -1.60 -14.06
CA HIS A 99 -0.11 -1.00 -14.57
C HIS A 99 -1.32 -1.33 -13.70
N ALA A 100 -1.34 -2.50 -13.07
CA ALA A 100 -2.38 -2.86 -12.10
C ALA A 100 -2.25 -2.10 -10.77
N GLY A 101 -1.20 -1.31 -10.57
CA GLY A 101 -0.89 -0.62 -9.32
C GLY A 101 -0.19 -1.51 -8.28
N ASN A 102 0.26 -2.72 -8.65
CA ASN A 102 1.01 -3.60 -7.78
C ASN A 102 2.49 -3.25 -7.83
N ARG A 103 3.00 -2.68 -6.74
CA ARG A 103 4.39 -2.18 -6.65
C ARG A 103 5.30 -3.08 -5.81
N THR A 104 4.84 -4.28 -5.47
CA THR A 104 5.62 -5.28 -4.73
C THR A 104 6.94 -5.55 -5.44
N VAL A 105 8.03 -5.53 -4.67
CA VAL A 105 9.39 -5.69 -5.20
C VAL A 105 9.64 -7.15 -5.61
N PRO A 106 10.00 -7.42 -6.89
CA PRO A 106 10.31 -8.77 -7.33
C PRO A 106 11.68 -9.23 -6.84
N THR A 107 11.84 -10.53 -6.64
CA THR A 107 13.16 -11.14 -6.35
C THR A 107 14.13 -11.00 -7.53
N GLN A 108 13.61 -10.96 -8.76
CA GLN A 108 14.38 -10.69 -9.97
C GLN A 108 13.58 -9.83 -10.94
N LEU A 109 14.11 -8.66 -11.30
CA LEU A 109 13.55 -7.77 -12.31
C LEU A 109 14.08 -8.14 -13.70
N LEU A 110 13.21 -8.65 -14.56
CA LEU A 110 13.54 -8.97 -15.95
C LEU A 110 13.54 -7.69 -16.80
N VAL A 111 14.66 -7.43 -17.48
CA VAL A 111 14.86 -6.25 -18.32
C VAL A 111 15.29 -6.67 -19.72
N ARG A 112 14.73 -6.03 -20.74
CA ARG A 112 15.23 -6.08 -22.12
C ARG A 112 16.00 -4.79 -22.37
N ALA A 113 17.26 -4.91 -22.78
CA ALA A 113 18.12 -3.76 -23.03
C ALA A 113 19.09 -4.02 -24.18
N LYS A 114 19.33 -3.01 -25.01
CA LYS A 114 20.34 -3.10 -26.07
C LYS A 114 21.74 -3.14 -25.44
N GLY A 115 22.47 -4.23 -25.65
CA GLY A 115 23.77 -4.46 -25.00
C GLY A 115 23.66 -5.07 -23.59
N GLY A 116 22.53 -5.71 -23.28
CA GLY A 116 22.38 -6.50 -22.07
C GLY A 116 23.45 -7.62 -21.94
N ARG A 117 23.75 -8.03 -20.71
CA ARG A 117 24.78 -9.04 -20.39
C ARG A 117 24.26 -10.46 -20.33
N ASN A 118 22.93 -10.66 -20.38
CA ASN A 118 22.26 -11.94 -20.23
C ASN A 118 22.64 -12.67 -18.93
N ASN A 119 22.88 -11.92 -17.85
CA ASN A 119 23.29 -12.44 -16.55
C ASN A 119 22.64 -11.61 -15.42
N PRO A 120 22.40 -12.21 -14.24
CA PRO A 120 21.85 -11.47 -13.10
C PRO A 120 22.90 -10.52 -12.51
N THR A 121 22.48 -9.28 -12.23
CA THR A 121 23.19 -8.34 -11.37
C THR A 121 22.55 -8.40 -9.99
N GLY A 122 23.27 -8.97 -9.02
CA GLY A 122 22.80 -9.08 -7.63
C GLY A 122 22.73 -7.71 -6.95
N LEU A 123 21.66 -7.51 -6.17
CA LEU A 123 21.41 -6.34 -5.34
C LEU A 123 21.27 -6.80 -3.87
N ILE A 124 21.04 -5.86 -2.95
CA ILE A 124 20.78 -6.20 -1.54
C ILE A 124 19.43 -6.91 -1.33
N HIS A 125 19.28 -7.52 -0.16
CA HIS A 125 18.06 -8.24 0.28
C HIS A 125 17.58 -9.33 -0.70
N GLY A 126 18.50 -10.01 -1.38
CA GLY A 126 18.17 -11.14 -2.25
C GLY A 126 17.46 -10.76 -3.56
N THR A 127 17.49 -9.47 -3.93
CA THR A 127 16.92 -8.98 -5.19
C THR A 127 17.97 -8.95 -6.31
N SER A 128 17.54 -8.93 -7.57
CA SER A 128 18.46 -8.86 -8.72
C SER A 128 17.82 -8.21 -9.95
N ILE A 129 18.65 -7.71 -10.87
CA ILE A 129 18.23 -7.30 -12.22
C ILE A 129 18.80 -8.31 -13.22
N PHE A 130 17.98 -8.84 -14.12
CA PHE A 130 18.41 -9.70 -15.20
C PHE A 130 18.19 -9.00 -16.55
N ASP A 131 19.25 -8.38 -17.08
CA ASP A 131 19.21 -7.65 -18.34
C ASP A 131 19.57 -8.54 -19.54
N THR A 132 18.65 -8.63 -20.51
CA THR A 132 18.75 -9.45 -21.72
C THR A 132 19.02 -8.61 -22.96
N ASN A 133 19.94 -9.06 -23.81
CA ASN A 133 20.26 -8.41 -25.08
C ASN A 133 19.32 -8.89 -26.19
N VAL A 134 18.12 -8.34 -26.20
CA VAL A 134 17.08 -8.63 -27.21
C VAL A 134 16.55 -7.35 -27.82
N ALA A 135 15.92 -7.46 -28.98
CA ALA A 135 15.29 -6.32 -29.63
C ALA A 135 14.26 -5.65 -28.71
N LEU A 136 14.30 -4.32 -28.66
CA LEU A 136 13.32 -3.53 -27.94
C LEU A 136 12.02 -3.43 -28.72
N PRO A 137 10.87 -3.33 -28.04
CA PRO A 137 9.62 -3.00 -28.70
C PRO A 137 9.69 -1.59 -29.32
N PRO A 138 8.86 -1.29 -30.33
CA PRO A 138 8.73 0.06 -30.88
C PRO A 138 8.48 1.11 -29.79
N SER A 139 8.88 2.36 -30.01
CA SER A 139 8.60 3.45 -29.06
C SER A 139 7.12 3.64 -28.77
N ALA A 140 6.25 3.41 -29.77
CA ALA A 140 4.80 3.45 -29.61
C ALA A 140 4.28 2.42 -28.59
N ASP A 141 5.02 1.35 -28.33
CA ASP A 141 4.64 0.27 -27.41
C ASP A 141 5.23 0.44 -26.01
N ARG A 142 5.99 1.54 -25.79
CA ARG A 142 6.66 1.85 -24.53
C ARG A 142 6.03 3.05 -23.85
N VAL A 143 6.06 3.03 -22.52
CA VAL A 143 5.62 4.12 -21.66
C VAL A 143 6.59 4.26 -20.49
N THR A 144 6.79 5.48 -20.02
CA THR A 144 7.53 5.75 -18.78
C THR A 144 6.51 5.89 -17.66
N LEU A 145 6.60 5.01 -16.67
CA LEU A 145 5.77 5.03 -15.46
C LEU A 145 6.41 5.92 -14.39
N GLU A 146 5.81 5.95 -13.20
CA GLU A 146 6.37 6.61 -12.02
C GLU A 146 7.84 6.21 -11.77
N GLU A 147 8.60 7.12 -11.15
CA GLU A 147 10.05 7.00 -10.88
C GLU A 147 10.93 6.69 -12.10
N GLY A 148 10.43 6.94 -13.31
CA GLY A 148 11.22 6.80 -14.55
C GLY A 148 11.31 5.36 -15.07
N VAL A 149 10.44 4.45 -14.63
CA VAL A 149 10.48 3.05 -15.06
C VAL A 149 9.98 2.92 -16.50
N HIS A 150 10.81 2.38 -17.42
CA HIS A 150 10.41 2.11 -18.79
C HIS A 150 9.67 0.78 -18.88
N ALA A 151 8.39 0.82 -19.25
CA ALA A 151 7.50 -0.32 -19.32
C ALA A 151 6.82 -0.46 -20.69
N TYR A 152 6.22 -1.62 -20.94
CA TYR A 152 5.31 -1.81 -22.06
C TYR A 152 3.99 -1.08 -21.80
N ARG A 153 3.32 -0.59 -22.85
CA ARG A 153 1.88 -0.27 -22.79
C ARG A 153 1.05 -1.54 -22.52
N CYS A 154 -0.17 -1.39 -22.00
CA CYS A 154 -1.03 -2.50 -21.60
C CYS A 154 -1.33 -3.45 -22.78
N GLU A 155 -1.71 -2.92 -23.93
CA GLU A 155 -2.14 -3.67 -25.10
C GLU A 155 -1.03 -4.58 -25.67
N PRO A 156 0.19 -4.08 -25.98
CA PRO A 156 1.27 -4.96 -26.42
C PRO A 156 1.70 -5.93 -25.31
N ALA A 157 1.67 -5.54 -24.03
CA ALA A 157 2.01 -6.43 -22.93
C ALA A 157 1.00 -7.60 -22.80
N LEU A 158 -0.31 -7.32 -22.86
CA LEU A 158 -1.39 -8.33 -22.82
C LEU A 158 -1.26 -9.37 -23.95
N ILE A 159 -0.74 -8.96 -25.11
CA ILE A 159 -0.46 -9.86 -26.22
C ILE A 159 0.77 -10.74 -25.94
N LEU A 160 1.81 -10.16 -25.32
CA LEU A 160 3.11 -10.82 -25.11
C LEU A 160 3.16 -11.75 -23.89
N VAL A 161 2.32 -11.53 -22.87
CA VAL A 161 2.28 -12.40 -21.68
C VAL A 161 1.74 -13.79 -22.01
N SER A 162 2.20 -14.79 -21.25
CA SER A 162 1.76 -16.17 -21.40
C SER A 162 0.43 -16.43 -20.67
N ALA A 163 -0.18 -17.61 -20.86
CA ALA A 163 -1.33 -18.01 -20.04
C ALA A 163 -0.97 -18.14 -18.54
N GLN A 164 0.31 -18.44 -18.23
CA GLN A 164 0.79 -18.56 -16.86
C GLN A 164 0.65 -17.24 -16.08
N PHE A 165 0.72 -16.09 -16.75
CA PHE A 165 0.53 -14.79 -16.12
C PHE A 165 -0.85 -14.66 -15.45
N TYR A 166 -1.90 -15.15 -16.11
CA TYR A 166 -3.28 -15.08 -15.60
C TYR A 166 -3.50 -16.02 -14.40
N LEU A 167 -2.74 -17.12 -14.33
CA LEU A 167 -2.75 -18.06 -13.21
C LEU A 167 -1.92 -17.54 -12.03
N ALA A 168 -0.75 -16.97 -12.30
CA ALA A 168 0.16 -16.47 -11.28
C ALA A 168 -0.26 -15.11 -10.70
N HIS A 169 -0.90 -14.26 -11.51
CA HIS A 169 -1.28 -12.90 -11.15
C HIS A 169 -2.73 -12.57 -11.52
N PRO A 170 -3.73 -13.35 -11.04
CA PRO A 170 -5.11 -13.21 -11.47
C PRO A 170 -5.69 -11.82 -11.16
N THR A 171 -5.38 -11.26 -9.99
CA THR A 171 -5.83 -9.92 -9.57
C THR A 171 -5.26 -8.83 -10.47
N ASP A 172 -3.97 -8.91 -10.81
CA ASP A 172 -3.32 -7.93 -11.69
C ASP A 172 -3.88 -8.00 -13.11
N ALA A 173 -4.01 -9.21 -13.67
CA ALA A 173 -4.58 -9.41 -14.99
C ALA A 173 -6.02 -8.87 -15.07
N ARG A 174 -6.87 -9.16 -14.09
CA ARG A 174 -8.26 -8.68 -14.05
C ARG A 174 -8.34 -7.16 -13.89
N ALA A 175 -7.51 -6.57 -13.04
CA ALA A 175 -7.48 -5.12 -12.85
C ALA A 175 -7.05 -4.37 -14.13
N VAL A 176 -6.05 -4.88 -14.85
CA VAL A 176 -5.64 -4.33 -16.15
C VAL A 176 -6.74 -4.49 -17.20
N LEU A 177 -7.34 -5.67 -17.32
CA LEU A 177 -8.42 -5.90 -18.29
C LEU A 177 -9.61 -4.97 -18.04
N ALA A 178 -10.01 -4.80 -16.77
CA ALA A 178 -11.12 -3.93 -16.39
C ALA A 178 -10.85 -2.44 -16.66
N SER A 179 -9.58 -2.01 -16.67
CA SER A 179 -9.18 -0.64 -17.02
C SER A 179 -9.16 -0.35 -18.52
N GLN A 180 -9.29 -1.38 -19.37
CA GLN A 180 -9.36 -1.20 -20.82
C GLN A 180 -10.73 -0.67 -21.25
N THR A 181 -10.91 0.64 -21.15
CA THR A 181 -12.18 1.32 -21.53
C THR A 181 -12.46 1.29 -23.03
N ASN A 182 -11.42 1.20 -23.86
CA ASN A 182 -11.51 1.04 -25.32
C ASN A 182 -10.54 -0.05 -25.78
N THR A 183 -11.07 -1.11 -26.39
CA THR A 183 -10.29 -2.28 -26.83
C THR A 183 -9.97 -2.28 -28.33
N SER A 184 -10.25 -1.20 -29.04
CA SER A 184 -10.01 -1.11 -30.50
C SER A 184 -8.53 -1.21 -30.84
N GLU A 185 -7.64 -0.61 -30.03
CA GLU A 185 -6.19 -0.72 -30.24
C GLU A 185 -5.69 -2.16 -30.02
N LEU A 186 -6.15 -2.80 -28.94
CA LEU A 186 -5.85 -4.20 -28.67
C LEU A 186 -6.30 -5.09 -29.83
N LEU A 187 -7.54 -4.88 -30.32
CA LEU A 187 -8.08 -5.66 -31.44
C LEU A 187 -7.30 -5.44 -32.74
N ALA A 188 -6.95 -4.19 -33.07
CA ALA A 188 -6.15 -3.88 -34.25
C ALA A 188 -4.81 -4.63 -34.23
N ARG A 189 -4.14 -4.67 -33.07
CA ARG A 189 -2.88 -5.40 -32.87
C ARG A 189 -3.04 -6.91 -32.99
N LEU A 190 -4.15 -7.46 -32.46
CA LEU A 190 -4.44 -8.89 -32.60
C LEU A 190 -4.62 -9.32 -34.06
N LEU A 191 -5.30 -8.48 -34.86
CA LEU A 191 -5.54 -8.70 -36.29
C LEU A 191 -4.24 -8.59 -37.09
N ASP A 192 -3.47 -7.51 -36.89
CA ASP A 192 -2.22 -7.27 -37.62
C ASP A 192 -1.15 -8.35 -37.34
N GLY A 193 -1.09 -8.84 -36.10
CA GLY A 193 -0.15 -9.87 -35.68
C GLY A 193 -0.58 -11.33 -35.91
N ASN A 194 -1.75 -11.58 -36.53
CA ASN A 194 -2.33 -12.93 -36.71
C ASN A 194 -2.45 -13.72 -35.39
N HIS A 195 -2.77 -13.05 -34.28
CA HIS A 195 -2.66 -13.58 -32.92
C HIS A 195 -3.87 -14.44 -32.47
N SER A 196 -4.30 -15.42 -33.28
CA SER A 196 -5.55 -16.19 -33.07
C SER A 196 -5.64 -16.87 -31.69
N VAL A 197 -4.57 -17.51 -31.21
CA VAL A 197 -4.55 -18.17 -29.89
C VAL A 197 -4.67 -17.14 -28.76
N VAL A 198 -3.97 -16.01 -28.88
CA VAL A 198 -3.98 -14.94 -27.88
C VAL A 198 -5.32 -14.21 -27.88
N ALA A 199 -5.94 -14.01 -29.04
CA ALA A 199 -7.26 -13.43 -29.16
C ALA A 199 -8.32 -14.30 -28.47
N GLY A 200 -8.26 -15.62 -28.66
CA GLY A 200 -9.13 -16.58 -27.96
C GLY A 200 -8.96 -16.53 -26.44
N ARG A 201 -7.70 -16.41 -25.98
CA ARG A 201 -7.36 -16.24 -24.56
C ARG A 201 -7.90 -14.94 -23.97
N LEU A 202 -7.69 -13.81 -24.67
CA LEU A 202 -8.15 -12.50 -24.22
C LEU A 202 -9.67 -12.41 -24.23
N ALA A 203 -10.34 -13.00 -25.22
CA ALA A 203 -11.79 -13.10 -25.23
C ALA A 203 -12.31 -13.84 -23.98
N GLY A 204 -11.74 -15.01 -23.66
CA GLY A 204 -12.08 -15.73 -22.43
C GLY A 204 -11.78 -14.91 -21.17
N ALA A 205 -10.66 -14.18 -21.15
CA ALA A 205 -10.29 -13.34 -20.02
C ALA A 205 -11.23 -12.13 -19.82
N PHE A 206 -11.67 -11.47 -20.90
CA PHE A 206 -12.68 -10.41 -20.83
C PHE A 206 -14.04 -10.97 -20.41
N ARG A 207 -14.41 -12.16 -20.88
CA ARG A 207 -15.63 -12.84 -20.44
C ARG A 207 -15.58 -13.15 -18.94
N ASN A 208 -14.44 -13.60 -18.43
CA ASN A 208 -14.22 -13.88 -17.01
C ASN A 208 -14.55 -12.67 -16.11
N ILE A 209 -14.23 -11.45 -16.56
CA ILE A 209 -14.52 -10.21 -15.81
C ILE A 209 -15.92 -9.62 -16.07
N GLY A 210 -16.77 -10.33 -16.81
CA GLY A 210 -18.13 -9.89 -17.17
C GLY A 210 -18.18 -8.89 -18.33
N HIS A 211 -17.13 -8.80 -19.16
CA HIS A 211 -17.08 -7.89 -20.31
C HIS A 211 -17.42 -8.63 -21.61
N ASP A 212 -18.57 -9.32 -21.63
CA ASP A 212 -19.02 -10.19 -22.73
C ASP A 212 -18.92 -9.55 -24.11
N ARG A 213 -19.37 -8.29 -24.22
CA ARG A 213 -19.34 -7.56 -25.49
C ARG A 213 -17.92 -7.45 -26.06
N VAL A 214 -16.91 -7.22 -25.22
CA VAL A 214 -15.51 -7.13 -25.68
C VAL A 214 -15.04 -8.50 -26.17
N ALA A 215 -15.38 -9.56 -25.45
CA ALA A 215 -15.04 -10.92 -25.86
C ALA A 215 -15.66 -11.26 -27.23
N ASP A 216 -16.95 -10.97 -27.41
CA ASP A 216 -17.69 -11.20 -28.65
C ASP A 216 -17.13 -10.37 -29.82
N ASP A 217 -16.79 -9.09 -29.58
CA ASP A 217 -16.20 -8.21 -30.58
C ASP A 217 -14.82 -8.74 -31.05
N ILE A 218 -13.96 -9.20 -30.12
CA ILE A 218 -12.66 -9.82 -30.45
C ILE A 218 -12.87 -11.07 -31.31
N LEU A 219 -13.72 -12.00 -30.87
CA LEU A 219 -13.96 -13.25 -31.59
C LEU A 219 -14.59 -13.01 -32.97
N GLY A 220 -15.56 -12.09 -33.04
CA GLY A 220 -16.26 -11.74 -34.28
C GLY A 220 -15.33 -11.11 -35.32
N ALA A 221 -14.48 -10.18 -34.91
CA ALA A 221 -13.52 -9.54 -35.79
C ALA A 221 -12.45 -10.52 -36.31
N MET A 222 -11.89 -11.37 -35.45
CA MET A 222 -10.92 -12.39 -35.85
C MET A 222 -11.53 -13.38 -36.85
N LYS A 223 -12.76 -13.87 -36.60
CA LYS A 223 -13.48 -14.76 -37.53
C LYS A 223 -13.77 -14.07 -38.87
N SER A 224 -14.17 -12.80 -38.84
CA SER A 224 -14.46 -12.01 -40.05
C SER A 224 -13.21 -11.79 -40.90
N ALA A 225 -12.04 -11.73 -40.27
CA ALA A 225 -10.75 -11.68 -40.95
C ALA A 225 -10.24 -13.05 -41.44
N GLY A 226 -10.99 -14.13 -41.22
CA GLY A 226 -10.67 -15.48 -41.70
C GLY A 226 -9.79 -16.31 -40.76
N PHE A 227 -9.57 -15.88 -39.52
CA PHE A 227 -8.79 -16.63 -38.54
C PHE A 227 -9.62 -17.72 -37.83
N ASP A 228 -9.02 -18.89 -37.57
CA ASP A 228 -9.58 -19.89 -36.64
C ASP A 228 -9.24 -19.49 -35.19
N VAL A 229 -10.22 -18.90 -34.50
CA VAL A 229 -10.12 -18.48 -33.10
C VAL A 229 -11.03 -19.31 -32.22
N ARG A 230 -10.47 -19.81 -31.12
CA ARG A 230 -11.20 -20.57 -30.09
C ARG A 230 -11.07 -19.86 -28.75
N GLU A 231 -12.21 -19.53 -28.17
CA GLU A 231 -12.25 -18.90 -26.85
C GLU A 231 -11.70 -19.87 -25.79
N ALA A 232 -10.85 -19.36 -24.90
CA ALA A 232 -10.31 -20.11 -23.78
C ALA A 232 -10.11 -19.17 -22.58
N ASP A 233 -10.75 -19.48 -21.45
CA ASP A 233 -10.54 -18.73 -20.20
C ASP A 233 -9.15 -19.10 -19.63
N PRO A 234 -8.22 -18.14 -19.44
CA PRO A 234 -6.91 -18.42 -18.89
C PRO A 234 -6.88 -18.46 -17.35
N PHE A 235 -7.97 -18.13 -16.66
CA PHE A 235 -8.02 -18.14 -15.21
C PHE A 235 -8.41 -19.53 -14.67
N GLU A 236 -7.90 -19.88 -13.49
CA GLU A 236 -8.26 -21.15 -12.82
C GLU A 236 -9.74 -21.16 -12.38
N ARG A 237 -10.24 -20.01 -11.92
CA ARG A 237 -11.59 -19.87 -11.36
C ARG A 237 -12.34 -18.71 -12.01
N PRO A 238 -13.63 -18.87 -12.34
CA PRO A 238 -14.46 -17.77 -12.80
C PRO A 238 -14.67 -16.74 -11.68
N LEU A 239 -14.80 -15.46 -12.05
CA LEU A 239 -15.32 -14.46 -11.11
C LEU A 239 -16.82 -14.68 -10.88
N THR A 240 -17.26 -14.44 -9.66
CA THR A 240 -18.67 -14.54 -9.26
C THR A 240 -19.44 -13.22 -9.47
N PHE A 241 -18.76 -12.17 -9.91
CA PHE A 241 -19.31 -10.84 -10.13
C PHE A 241 -18.63 -10.17 -11.33
N ALA A 242 -19.34 -9.27 -12.00
CA ALA A 242 -18.80 -8.48 -13.10
C ALA A 242 -17.99 -7.29 -12.56
N LEU A 243 -16.83 -7.02 -13.14
CA LEU A 243 -16.05 -5.83 -12.82
C LEU A 243 -16.57 -4.62 -13.62
N PRO A 244 -16.69 -3.44 -12.99
CA PRO A 244 -17.01 -2.23 -13.73
C PRO A 244 -15.90 -1.92 -14.74
N ARG A 245 -16.26 -1.22 -15.81
CA ARG A 245 -15.28 -0.58 -16.70
C ARG A 245 -14.78 0.70 -16.04
N ASP A 246 -13.88 0.53 -15.09
CA ASP A 246 -13.27 1.61 -14.34
C ASP A 246 -11.83 1.82 -14.84
N PRO A 247 -11.46 3.01 -15.36
CA PRO A 247 -10.10 3.27 -15.81
C PRO A 247 -9.07 3.19 -14.68
N SER A 248 -9.48 3.24 -13.41
CA SER A 248 -8.60 3.10 -12.25
C SER A 248 -8.32 1.62 -11.94
N PRO A 249 -7.10 1.10 -12.19
CA PRO A 249 -6.75 -0.27 -11.83
C PRO A 249 -6.74 -0.47 -10.31
N ALA A 250 -6.46 0.61 -9.56
CA ALA A 250 -6.46 0.61 -8.11
C ALA A 250 -7.87 0.33 -7.55
N SER A 251 -8.92 0.98 -8.07
CA SER A 251 -10.30 0.68 -7.71
C SER A 251 -10.67 -0.77 -7.96
N ASN A 252 -10.37 -1.29 -9.16
CA ASN A 252 -10.67 -2.69 -9.52
C ASN A 252 -9.92 -3.69 -8.62
N ARG A 253 -8.66 -3.40 -8.28
CA ARG A 253 -7.88 -4.18 -7.32
C ARG A 253 -8.55 -4.24 -5.96
N ILE A 254 -9.02 -3.11 -5.42
CA ILE A 254 -9.71 -3.09 -4.13
C ILE A 254 -10.98 -3.96 -4.18
N ARG A 255 -11.77 -3.89 -5.26
CA ARG A 255 -12.96 -4.74 -5.43
C ARG A 255 -12.62 -6.23 -5.48
N LEU A 256 -11.56 -6.59 -6.20
CA LEU A 256 -11.08 -7.97 -6.32
C LEU A 256 -10.58 -8.50 -4.97
N MET A 257 -9.73 -7.74 -4.28
CA MET A 257 -9.23 -8.10 -2.95
C MET A 257 -10.39 -8.30 -1.97
N TRP A 258 -11.36 -7.38 -1.97
CA TRP A 258 -12.52 -7.48 -1.09
C TRP A 258 -13.26 -8.80 -1.29
N GLN A 259 -13.58 -9.14 -2.55
CA GLN A 259 -14.36 -10.32 -2.86
C GLN A 259 -13.59 -11.63 -2.62
N ASP A 260 -12.30 -11.69 -2.96
CA ASP A 260 -11.48 -12.88 -2.78
C ASP A 260 -11.25 -13.22 -1.31
N MET A 261 -11.08 -12.19 -0.47
CA MET A 261 -10.79 -12.34 0.95
C MET A 261 -12.05 -12.52 1.81
N ARG A 262 -13.23 -12.12 1.30
CA ARG A 262 -14.49 -12.05 2.03
C ARG A 262 -14.86 -13.35 2.75
N GLN A 263 -14.87 -14.48 2.03
CA GLN A 263 -15.33 -15.75 2.60
C GLN A 263 -14.40 -16.24 3.72
N ARG A 264 -13.09 -16.08 3.55
CA ARG A 264 -12.11 -16.49 4.57
C ARG A 264 -12.27 -15.73 5.88
N VAL A 265 -12.72 -14.48 5.83
CA VAL A 265 -13.03 -13.68 7.02
C VAL A 265 -14.31 -14.15 7.71
N ILE A 266 -15.36 -14.45 6.94
CA ILE A 266 -16.62 -14.98 7.47
C ILE A 266 -16.36 -16.28 8.23
N ASP A 267 -15.53 -17.16 7.68
CA ASP A 267 -15.20 -18.47 8.27
C ASP A 267 -14.38 -18.36 9.57
N ALA A 268 -13.65 -17.25 9.78
CA ALA A 268 -12.80 -17.05 10.95
C ALA A 268 -13.55 -16.50 12.18
N PHE A 269 -14.61 -15.71 11.95
CA PHE A 269 -15.21 -14.90 13.01
C PHE A 269 -16.38 -15.60 13.71
N PRO A 270 -16.54 -15.42 15.02
CA PRO A 270 -17.76 -15.83 15.70
C PRO A 270 -18.96 -14.98 15.22
N PRO A 271 -20.19 -15.52 15.31
CA PRO A 271 -21.40 -14.75 14.99
C PRO A 271 -21.49 -13.45 15.78
N PRO A 272 -22.02 -12.36 15.18
CA PRO A 272 -22.11 -11.07 15.84
C PRO A 272 -22.99 -11.14 17.09
N PRO A 273 -22.52 -10.66 18.26
CA PRO A 273 -23.33 -10.60 19.46
C PRO A 273 -24.40 -9.51 19.35
N ARG A 274 -25.48 -9.64 20.14
CA ARG A 274 -26.50 -8.59 20.23
C ARG A 274 -26.08 -7.51 21.22
N VAL A 275 -26.16 -6.24 20.82
CA VAL A 275 -26.05 -5.10 21.74
C VAL A 275 -27.45 -4.62 22.08
N ASN A 276 -27.82 -4.72 23.35
CA ASN A 276 -29.11 -4.25 23.86
C ASN A 276 -29.01 -2.92 24.62
N ASP A 277 -27.79 -2.46 24.90
CA ASP A 277 -27.53 -1.27 25.70
C ASP A 277 -26.31 -0.51 25.13
N VAL A 278 -26.60 0.59 24.43
CA VAL A 278 -25.61 1.46 23.78
C VAL A 278 -24.76 2.18 24.81
N ASP A 279 -25.36 2.65 25.91
CA ASP A 279 -24.66 3.39 26.97
C ASP A 279 -23.68 2.48 27.72
N ALA A 280 -24.08 1.23 27.99
CA ALA A 280 -23.18 0.23 28.56
C ALA A 280 -22.04 -0.12 27.61
N TYR A 281 -22.30 -0.17 26.29
CA TYR A 281 -21.24 -0.37 25.29
C TYR A 281 -20.23 0.78 25.33
N LEU A 282 -20.69 2.03 25.24
CA LEU A 282 -19.81 3.21 25.23
C LEU A 282 -19.07 3.41 26.56
N THR A 283 -19.66 2.98 27.68
CA THR A 283 -18.98 2.95 28.99
C THR A 283 -17.78 2.00 28.96
N ARG A 284 -17.96 0.76 28.47
CA ARG A 284 -16.85 -0.22 28.35
C ARG A 284 -15.76 0.25 27.39
N VAL A 285 -16.12 0.94 26.31
CA VAL A 285 -15.15 1.58 25.40
C VAL A 285 -14.29 2.58 26.16
N GLU A 286 -14.91 3.45 26.96
CA GLU A 286 -14.21 4.46 27.76
C GLU A 286 -13.29 3.82 28.82
N GLU A 287 -13.77 2.78 29.51
CA GLU A 287 -12.99 2.06 30.53
C GLU A 287 -11.71 1.43 29.94
N ASN A 288 -11.75 0.99 28.67
CA ASN A 288 -10.61 0.37 28.00
C ASN A 288 -9.64 1.38 27.35
N TYR A 289 -9.94 2.69 27.40
CA TYR A 289 -9.17 3.73 26.70
C TYR A 289 -7.66 3.70 27.04
N VAL A 290 -7.30 3.58 28.32
CA VAL A 290 -5.88 3.64 28.74
C VAL A 290 -5.09 2.48 28.14
N ASN A 291 -5.70 1.29 28.13
CA ASN A 291 -5.10 0.09 27.55
C ASN A 291 -4.98 0.20 26.03
N ASP A 292 -6.03 0.69 25.37
CA ASP A 292 -6.05 0.94 23.92
C ASP A 292 -4.96 1.93 23.50
N ALA A 293 -4.92 3.11 24.14
CA ALA A 293 -3.96 4.16 23.84
C ALA A 293 -2.51 3.70 24.06
N TYR A 294 -2.24 2.97 25.16
CA TYR A 294 -0.92 2.44 25.44
C TYR A 294 -0.44 1.51 24.32
N ASN A 295 -1.22 0.49 23.98
CA ASN A 295 -0.82 -0.48 22.97
C ASN A 295 -0.75 0.13 21.57
N SER A 296 -1.75 0.93 21.20
CA SER A 296 -1.85 1.56 19.89
C SER A 296 -0.69 2.55 19.65
N LEU A 297 -0.31 3.36 20.63
CA LEU A 297 0.83 4.28 20.49
C LEU A 297 2.18 3.54 20.51
N SER A 298 2.33 2.53 21.37
CA SER A 298 3.58 1.77 21.45
C SER A 298 3.85 0.92 20.21
N ILE A 299 2.82 0.42 19.51
CA ILE A 299 2.97 -0.26 18.22
C ILE A 299 3.63 0.63 17.16
N GLU A 300 3.34 1.93 17.20
CA GLU A 300 3.94 2.95 16.31
C GLU A 300 5.32 3.44 16.81
N GLY A 301 5.80 2.91 17.95
CA GLY A 301 7.12 3.23 18.52
C GLY A 301 7.15 4.45 19.45
N TYR A 302 6.00 5.02 19.83
CA TYR A 302 5.96 6.09 20.85
C TYR A 302 6.30 5.53 22.24
N LYS A 303 7.04 6.32 23.02
CA LYS A 303 7.44 5.97 24.39
C LYS A 303 6.44 6.56 25.38
N VAL A 304 5.31 5.88 25.57
CA VAL A 304 4.23 6.31 26.48
C VAL A 304 4.13 5.39 27.70
N SER A 305 3.72 5.96 28.83
CA SER A 305 3.36 5.22 30.04
C SER A 305 1.87 5.37 30.34
N LYS A 306 1.30 4.48 31.15
CA LYS A 306 -0.12 4.57 31.54
C LYS A 306 -0.40 5.88 32.29
N GLU A 307 0.52 6.31 33.14
CA GLU A 307 0.41 7.56 33.91
C GLU A 307 0.40 8.79 33.00
N LEU A 308 1.19 8.80 31.92
CA LEU A 308 1.15 9.88 30.93
C LEU A 308 -0.22 9.92 30.23
N ILE A 309 -0.75 8.77 29.85
CA ILE A 309 -2.04 8.65 29.16
C ILE A 309 -3.18 9.12 30.07
N GLU A 310 -3.16 8.74 31.35
CA GLU A 310 -4.13 9.20 32.35
C GLU A 310 -4.05 10.70 32.58
N ARG A 311 -2.84 11.27 32.73
CA ARG A 311 -2.66 12.72 32.85
C ARG A 311 -3.24 13.49 31.67
N VAL A 312 -3.08 12.97 30.45
CA VAL A 312 -3.64 13.55 29.23
C VAL A 312 -5.16 13.47 29.19
N ARG A 313 -5.73 12.33 29.62
CA ARG A 313 -7.17 12.11 29.72
C ARG A 313 -7.82 13.10 30.70
N ASP A 314 -7.22 13.24 31.87
CA ASP A 314 -7.79 14.03 32.98
C ASP A 314 -7.61 15.55 32.79
N GLY A 315 -7.00 15.99 31.69
CA GLY A 315 -6.78 17.41 31.39
C GLY A 315 -5.67 18.07 32.21
N ASN A 316 -4.93 17.30 33.01
CA ASN A 316 -3.81 17.75 33.83
C ASN A 316 -2.49 17.92 33.04
N TRP A 317 -2.61 18.15 31.74
CA TRP A 317 -1.52 18.37 30.80
C TRP A 317 -1.75 19.73 30.12
N ASN A 318 -0.80 20.66 30.27
CA ASN A 318 -0.94 22.04 29.80
C ASN A 318 0.29 22.48 28.98
N PRO A 319 0.23 22.38 27.63
CA PRO A 319 1.34 22.75 26.76
C PRO A 319 1.56 24.27 26.65
N ASP A 320 0.54 25.07 26.99
CA ASP A 320 0.61 26.53 26.96
C ASP A 320 1.36 27.08 28.19
N ALA A 321 1.30 26.35 29.31
CA ALA A 321 1.99 26.73 30.55
C ALA A 321 3.33 26.01 30.77
N ASN A 322 3.58 24.87 30.10
CA ASN A 322 4.78 24.07 30.29
C ASN A 322 5.54 23.79 28.98
N GLU A 323 6.66 24.49 28.78
CA GLU A 323 7.56 24.31 27.63
C GLU A 323 8.18 22.90 27.54
N ALA A 324 8.28 22.16 28.65
CA ALA A 324 8.74 20.77 28.62
C ALA A 324 7.69 19.82 28.02
N ASP A 325 6.41 20.06 28.33
CA ASP A 325 5.28 19.28 27.80
C ASP A 325 5.06 19.57 26.31
N LYS A 326 5.26 20.83 25.89
CA LYS A 326 5.20 21.25 24.49
C LYS A 326 6.25 20.58 23.60
N ARG A 327 7.39 20.17 24.17
CA ARG A 327 8.52 19.56 23.45
C ARG A 327 8.51 18.03 23.50
N GLN A 328 7.59 17.42 24.25
CA GLN A 328 7.47 15.96 24.33
C GLN A 328 6.58 15.43 23.20
N ARG A 329 7.21 14.99 22.11
CA ARG A 329 6.55 14.31 20.97
C ARG A 329 5.58 13.21 21.42
N ASP A 330 5.99 12.38 22.38
CA ASP A 330 5.18 11.27 22.89
C ASP A 330 3.91 11.76 23.63
N ALA A 331 4.01 12.85 24.39
CA ALA A 331 2.87 13.44 25.09
C ALA A 331 1.86 14.07 24.11
N LEU A 332 2.35 14.75 23.07
CA LEU A 332 1.50 15.30 22.01
C LEU A 332 0.80 14.19 21.21
N ALA A 333 1.48 13.08 20.94
CA ALA A 333 0.87 11.92 20.30
C ALA A 333 -0.23 11.30 21.18
N ALA A 334 0.01 11.17 22.50
CA ALA A 334 -1.00 10.72 23.45
C ALA A 334 -2.21 11.69 23.49
N ARG A 335 -1.98 13.00 23.44
CA ARG A 335 -3.05 14.00 23.39
C ARG A 335 -3.89 13.90 22.12
N GLY A 336 -3.25 13.81 20.96
CA GLY A 336 -3.96 13.67 19.70
C GLY A 336 -4.75 12.36 19.64
N TYR A 337 -4.18 11.27 20.19
CA TYR A 337 -4.87 9.99 20.29
C TYR A 337 -6.13 10.09 21.15
N TYR A 338 -6.06 10.78 22.29
CA TYR A 338 -7.24 11.02 23.14
C TYR A 338 -8.34 11.79 22.39
N GLN A 339 -7.97 12.85 21.67
CA GLN A 339 -8.93 13.66 20.91
C GLN A 339 -9.58 12.85 19.78
N ALA A 340 -8.79 12.08 19.05
CA ALA A 340 -9.30 11.18 18.01
C ALA A 340 -10.21 10.10 18.60
N PHE A 341 -9.84 9.51 19.75
CA PHE A 341 -10.66 8.53 20.46
C PHE A 341 -12.05 9.09 20.82
N GLN A 342 -12.13 10.32 21.33
CA GLN A 342 -13.42 10.96 21.63
C GLN A 342 -14.26 11.19 20.36
N ALA A 343 -13.63 11.59 19.24
CA ALA A 343 -14.32 11.71 17.95
C ALA A 343 -14.82 10.36 17.41
N VAL A 344 -14.04 9.29 17.60
CA VAL A 344 -14.44 7.92 17.26
C VAL A 344 -15.61 7.48 18.13
N LYS A 345 -15.57 7.72 19.45
CA LYS A 345 -16.68 7.41 20.37
C LYS A 345 -17.99 8.07 19.96
N ALA A 346 -17.95 9.34 19.52
CA ALA A 346 -19.12 10.02 18.96
C ALA A 346 -19.63 9.32 17.67
N SER A 347 -18.72 8.81 16.85
CA SER A 347 -19.05 8.04 15.65
C SER A 347 -19.69 6.69 16.01
N LEU A 348 -19.19 6.01 17.06
CA LEU A 348 -19.79 4.77 17.57
C LEU A 348 -21.23 4.97 18.02
N GLY A 349 -21.54 6.09 18.70
CA GLY A 349 -22.90 6.40 19.12
C GLY A 349 -23.88 6.42 17.95
N ARG A 350 -23.48 6.97 16.80
CA ARG A 350 -24.29 6.96 15.56
C ARG A 350 -24.46 5.56 14.98
N ILE A 351 -23.37 4.82 14.87
CA ILE A 351 -23.37 3.42 14.37
C ILE A 351 -24.30 2.54 15.21
N LEU A 352 -24.16 2.61 16.53
CA LEU A 352 -24.97 1.84 17.49
C LEU A 352 -26.44 2.30 17.52
N SER A 353 -26.73 3.52 17.07
CA SER A 353 -28.09 4.04 16.91
C SER A 353 -28.73 3.66 15.56
N GLY A 354 -28.01 2.97 14.67
CA GLY A 354 -28.53 2.42 13.42
C GLY A 354 -28.07 3.11 12.14
N ASP A 355 -27.21 4.13 12.21
CA ASP A 355 -26.60 4.71 11.00
C ASP A 355 -25.70 3.67 10.30
N ASN A 356 -25.63 3.70 8.96
CA ASN A 356 -24.73 2.83 8.21
C ASN A 356 -23.27 3.09 8.61
N ALA A 357 -22.57 2.03 9.03
CA ALA A 357 -21.23 2.15 9.57
C ALA A 357 -20.19 2.62 8.54
N GLY A 358 -20.31 2.18 7.28
CA GLY A 358 -19.44 2.63 6.20
C GLY A 358 -19.60 4.12 5.91
N ASP A 359 -20.84 4.61 5.84
CA ASP A 359 -21.12 6.05 5.63
C ASP A 359 -20.60 6.91 6.80
N VAL A 360 -20.78 6.44 8.04
CA VAL A 360 -20.25 7.12 9.23
C VAL A 360 -18.72 7.18 9.15
N ALA A 361 -18.06 6.07 8.83
CA ALA A 361 -16.61 6.00 8.73
C ALA A 361 -16.05 6.89 7.60
N ASP A 362 -16.64 6.87 6.41
CA ASP A 362 -16.24 7.70 5.26
C ASP A 362 -16.31 9.20 5.59
N ARG A 363 -17.41 9.62 6.22
CA ARG A 363 -17.56 11.01 6.64
C ARG A 363 -16.55 11.42 7.73
N ASP A 364 -16.33 10.55 8.72
CA ASP A 364 -15.69 10.96 9.98
C ASP A 364 -14.18 10.67 10.05
N HIS A 365 -13.63 9.77 9.21
CA HIS A 365 -12.22 9.36 9.31
C HIS A 365 -11.23 10.52 9.14
N GLN A 366 -11.58 11.55 8.36
CA GLN A 366 -10.75 12.76 8.23
C GLN A 366 -10.78 13.62 9.50
N THR A 367 -11.89 13.63 10.23
CA THR A 367 -11.97 14.30 11.53
C THR A 367 -11.10 13.57 12.54
N TRP A 368 -11.17 12.23 12.60
CA TRP A 368 -10.30 11.44 13.47
C TRP A 368 -8.82 11.72 13.18
N TYR A 369 -8.44 11.80 11.91
CA TYR A 369 -7.09 12.15 11.49
C TYR A 369 -6.70 13.58 11.93
N ARG A 370 -7.57 14.58 11.74
CA ARG A 370 -7.28 15.94 12.18
C ARG A 370 -7.08 16.02 13.70
N GLU A 371 -7.93 15.37 14.49
CA GLU A 371 -7.78 15.31 15.95
C GLU A 371 -6.48 14.61 16.36
N LEU A 372 -6.08 13.56 15.63
CA LEU A 372 -4.85 12.83 15.91
C LEU A 372 -3.59 13.71 15.79
N PHE A 373 -3.59 14.69 14.88
CA PHE A 373 -2.40 15.50 14.56
C PHE A 373 -2.50 16.97 14.98
N ALA A 374 -3.69 17.48 15.30
CA ALA A 374 -3.90 18.88 15.69
C ALA A 374 -2.98 19.34 16.84
N PRO A 375 -2.74 18.55 17.92
CA PRO A 375 -1.82 18.97 18.98
C PRO A 375 -0.39 19.20 18.48
N SER A 376 0.12 18.33 17.61
CA SER A 376 1.47 18.49 17.05
C SER A 376 1.58 19.70 16.11
N VAL A 377 0.51 20.05 15.41
CA VAL A 377 0.45 21.27 14.58
C VAL A 377 0.36 22.52 15.44
N GLN A 378 -0.48 22.53 16.46
CA GLN A 378 -0.60 23.66 17.41
C GLN A 378 0.70 23.93 18.15
N ALA A 379 1.45 22.86 18.50
CA ALA A 379 2.77 22.97 19.10
C ALA A 379 3.86 23.44 18.12
N GLY A 380 3.57 23.56 16.82
CA GLY A 380 4.51 23.96 15.78
C GLY A 380 5.52 22.86 15.38
N ILE A 381 5.28 21.61 15.77
CA ILE A 381 6.12 20.46 15.38
C ILE A 381 5.82 20.05 13.94
N LEU A 382 4.54 20.10 13.56
CA LEU A 382 4.05 19.76 12.22
C LEU A 382 3.46 21.01 11.56
N THR A 383 3.46 21.05 10.23
CA THR A 383 2.87 22.16 9.48
C THR A 383 1.35 21.99 9.37
N ALA A 384 0.62 23.10 9.28
CA ALA A 384 -0.85 23.06 9.15
C ALA A 384 -1.32 22.29 7.89
N VAL A 385 -0.51 22.27 6.83
CA VAL A 385 -0.79 21.52 5.59
C VAL A 385 -0.96 20.02 5.86
N GLN A 386 -0.32 19.47 6.90
CA GLN A 386 -0.48 18.05 7.22
C GLN A 386 -1.88 17.67 7.70
N LEU A 387 -2.71 18.63 8.11
CA LEU A 387 -4.13 18.40 8.46
C LEU A 387 -5.05 18.33 7.24
N ALA A 388 -4.53 18.59 6.03
CA ALA A 388 -5.31 18.55 4.79
C ALA A 388 -5.82 17.14 4.43
N GLY A 389 -5.32 16.08 5.09
CA GLY A 389 -5.79 14.71 4.93
C GLY A 389 -4.88 13.90 4.03
N TYR A 390 -5.43 13.37 2.93
CA TYR A 390 -4.74 12.39 2.09
C TYR A 390 -3.39 12.88 1.56
N ARG A 391 -2.44 11.95 1.47
CA ARG A 391 -1.09 12.23 1.00
C ARG A 391 -1.08 12.70 -0.46
N ASN A 392 -0.06 13.48 -0.79
CA ASN A 392 0.29 13.94 -2.12
C ASN A 392 1.73 13.54 -2.50
N MET A 393 2.27 12.56 -1.79
CA MET A 393 3.64 12.06 -1.94
C MET A 393 3.67 10.54 -1.73
N PRO A 394 4.71 9.86 -2.25
CA PRO A 394 4.96 8.45 -1.93
C PRO A 394 5.20 8.23 -0.44
N VAL A 395 4.78 7.08 0.06
CA VAL A 395 4.96 6.62 1.44
C VAL A 395 5.37 5.15 1.43
N TYR A 396 6.06 4.73 2.48
CA TYR A 396 6.61 3.37 2.58
C TYR A 396 6.35 2.80 3.95
N ILE A 397 6.02 1.51 3.99
CA ILE A 397 5.73 0.79 5.23
C ILE A 397 7.01 0.14 5.72
N ARG A 398 7.37 0.45 6.97
CA ARG A 398 8.57 -0.07 7.60
C ARG A 398 8.52 -1.60 7.72
N GLY A 399 9.52 -2.28 7.18
CA GLY A 399 9.70 -3.73 7.27
C GLY A 399 8.83 -4.55 6.32
N SER A 400 8.10 -3.90 5.41
CA SER A 400 7.18 -4.58 4.49
C SER A 400 7.71 -4.60 3.06
N ARG A 401 7.50 -5.71 2.33
CA ARG A 401 7.73 -5.77 0.86
C ARG A 401 6.62 -5.08 0.07
N HIS A 402 5.48 -4.82 0.71
CA HIS A 402 4.40 -4.05 0.12
C HIS A 402 4.80 -2.58 0.04
N VAL A 403 4.73 -2.03 -1.17
CA VAL A 403 4.88 -0.61 -1.42
C VAL A 403 3.47 -0.06 -1.70
N PRO A 404 2.94 0.83 -0.85
CA PRO A 404 1.65 1.46 -1.10
C PRO A 404 1.57 2.06 -2.50
N MET A 405 0.37 2.03 -3.08
CA MET A 405 0.11 2.57 -4.41
C MET A 405 0.48 4.06 -4.53
N GLY A 406 0.61 4.57 -5.76
CA GLY A 406 0.78 6.02 -6.00
C GLY A 406 -0.31 6.84 -5.31
N HIS A 407 -0.02 8.11 -4.97
CA HIS A 407 -0.97 8.93 -4.21
C HIS A 407 -2.26 9.25 -4.99
N ASP A 408 -2.19 9.33 -6.33
CA ASP A 408 -3.37 9.47 -7.17
C ASP A 408 -4.20 8.18 -7.16
N ALA A 409 -3.57 7.03 -7.39
CA ALA A 409 -4.21 5.72 -7.27
C ALA A 409 -4.85 5.48 -5.90
N ALA A 410 -4.23 5.97 -4.82
CA ALA A 410 -4.77 5.87 -3.47
C ALA A 410 -6.08 6.64 -3.28
N ARG A 411 -6.30 7.74 -4.01
CA ARG A 411 -7.55 8.53 -3.95
C ARG A 411 -8.71 7.78 -4.58
N ASP A 412 -8.47 7.10 -5.70
CA ASP A 412 -9.49 6.26 -6.33
C ASP A 412 -9.79 5.02 -5.46
N ALA A 413 -8.73 4.39 -4.94
CA ALA A 413 -8.83 3.21 -4.10
C ALA A 413 -9.58 3.49 -2.78
N ILE A 414 -9.33 4.64 -2.12
CA ILE A 414 -10.00 4.97 -0.87
C ILE A 414 -11.49 5.27 -1.06
N SER A 415 -11.86 5.88 -2.19
CA SER A 415 -13.28 6.06 -2.56
C SER A 415 -13.98 4.71 -2.73
N THR A 416 -13.37 3.82 -3.52
CA THR A 416 -13.90 2.46 -3.74
C THR A 416 -13.96 1.66 -2.44
N PHE A 417 -12.98 1.82 -1.56
CA PHE A 417 -12.94 1.17 -0.25
C PHE A 417 -14.16 1.54 0.61
N PHE A 418 -14.50 2.82 0.71
CA PHE A 418 -15.66 3.24 1.52
C PHE A 418 -17.00 2.83 0.90
N GLU A 419 -17.11 2.78 -0.45
CA GLU A 419 -18.27 2.18 -1.12
C GLU A 419 -18.47 0.71 -0.69
N LEU A 420 -17.41 -0.09 -0.73
CA LEU A 420 -17.46 -1.50 -0.35
C LEU A 420 -17.76 -1.66 1.16
N LEU A 421 -17.19 -0.80 2.00
CA LEU A 421 -17.43 -0.82 3.44
C LEU A 421 -18.90 -0.50 3.78
N ARG A 422 -19.52 0.43 3.05
CA ARG A 422 -20.93 0.79 3.17
C ARG A 422 -21.85 -0.34 2.74
N ASP A 423 -21.51 -1.00 1.63
CA ASP A 423 -22.36 -1.99 0.98
C ASP A 423 -22.19 -3.41 1.57
N GLU A 424 -21.18 -3.62 2.43
CA GLU A 424 -20.91 -4.93 3.05
C GLU A 424 -21.92 -5.28 4.17
N PRO A 425 -22.70 -6.37 4.01
CA PRO A 425 -23.65 -6.79 5.04
C PRO A 425 -22.98 -7.42 6.27
N GLU A 426 -21.84 -8.11 6.12
CA GLU A 426 -21.21 -8.87 7.21
C GLU A 426 -20.30 -7.99 8.05
N ALA A 427 -20.62 -7.86 9.35
CA ALA A 427 -19.83 -7.02 10.24
C ALA A 427 -18.39 -7.54 10.44
N SER A 428 -18.18 -8.86 10.45
CA SER A 428 -16.83 -9.45 10.51
C SER A 428 -15.97 -9.05 9.32
N VAL A 429 -16.57 -9.02 8.12
CA VAL A 429 -15.89 -8.57 6.89
C VAL A 429 -15.54 -7.09 7.00
N ARG A 430 -16.46 -6.24 7.46
CA ARG A 430 -16.15 -4.83 7.72
C ARG A 430 -15.02 -4.66 8.74
N VAL A 431 -14.97 -5.47 9.79
CA VAL A 431 -13.91 -5.41 10.81
C VAL A 431 -12.55 -5.69 10.20
N VAL A 432 -12.39 -6.85 9.55
CA VAL A 432 -11.08 -7.31 9.08
C VAL A 432 -10.66 -6.55 7.84
N LEU A 433 -11.51 -6.50 6.81
CA LEU A 433 -11.17 -5.85 5.54
C LEU A 433 -11.20 -4.33 5.66
N GLY A 434 -12.08 -3.77 6.50
CA GLY A 434 -12.07 -2.34 6.84
C GLY A 434 -10.74 -1.90 7.43
N HIS A 435 -10.17 -2.70 8.34
CA HIS A 435 -8.82 -2.44 8.84
C HIS A 435 -7.75 -2.65 7.77
N TYR A 436 -7.67 -3.87 7.25
CA TYR A 436 -6.56 -4.31 6.40
C TYR A 436 -6.45 -3.48 5.12
N ILE A 437 -7.55 -3.29 4.38
CA ILE A 437 -7.52 -2.58 3.11
C ILE A 437 -7.21 -1.10 3.31
N PHE A 438 -7.68 -0.49 4.40
CA PHE A 438 -7.32 0.89 4.73
C PHE A 438 -5.81 1.06 4.93
N VAL A 439 -5.18 0.17 5.71
CA VAL A 439 -3.72 0.24 5.94
C VAL A 439 -2.89 -0.18 4.71
N PHE A 440 -3.46 -1.04 3.84
CA PHE A 440 -2.90 -1.42 2.55
C PHE A 440 -2.86 -0.25 1.56
N ILE A 441 -3.95 0.53 1.46
CA ILE A 441 -4.03 1.75 0.64
C ILE A 441 -3.07 2.83 1.17
N HIS A 442 -2.98 2.92 2.51
CA HIS A 442 -2.12 3.84 3.23
C HIS A 442 -2.38 5.31 2.83
N PRO A 443 -3.61 5.84 3.00
CA PRO A 443 -4.02 7.10 2.39
C PRO A 443 -3.37 8.35 3.01
N TYR A 444 -2.82 8.27 4.21
CA TYR A 444 -2.20 9.42 4.91
C TYR A 444 -0.67 9.35 4.92
N ILE A 445 -0.03 10.50 5.21
CA ILE A 445 1.45 10.59 5.37
C ILE A 445 1.91 9.84 6.62
N ASP A 446 1.14 9.91 7.71
CA ASP A 446 1.36 9.20 8.97
C ASP A 446 -0.01 8.88 9.62
N GLY A 447 -0.04 8.01 10.62
CA GLY A 447 -1.23 7.72 11.41
C GLY A 447 -2.12 6.62 10.84
N ASN A 448 -1.78 6.04 9.69
CA ASN A 448 -2.57 4.99 9.04
C ASN A 448 -2.84 3.80 9.96
N GLY A 449 -1.85 3.33 10.74
CA GLY A 449 -2.05 2.24 11.70
C GLY A 449 -3.04 2.60 12.82
N ARG A 450 -2.93 3.81 13.40
CA ARG A 450 -3.82 4.31 14.46
C ARG A 450 -5.24 4.51 13.96
N ILE A 451 -5.42 5.16 12.82
CA ILE A 451 -6.74 5.32 12.19
C ILE A 451 -7.32 3.98 11.75
N GLY A 452 -6.50 3.08 11.21
CA GLY A 452 -6.93 1.72 10.87
C GLY A 452 -7.46 0.96 12.08
N ARG A 453 -6.82 1.06 13.25
CA ARG A 453 -7.32 0.43 14.49
C ARG A 453 -8.60 1.09 15.01
N PHE A 454 -8.76 2.40 14.87
CA PHE A 454 -10.04 3.06 15.15
C PHE A 454 -11.15 2.63 14.19
N LEU A 455 -10.84 2.51 12.90
CA LEU A 455 -11.77 2.04 11.88
C LEU A 455 -12.20 0.59 12.15
N MET A 456 -11.25 -0.28 12.50
CA MET A 456 -11.52 -1.65 12.96
C MET A 456 -12.54 -1.66 14.10
N ASN A 457 -12.33 -0.84 15.13
CA ASN A 457 -13.21 -0.78 16.29
C ASN A 457 -14.56 -0.10 16.02
N ALA A 458 -14.63 0.84 15.08
CA ALA A 458 -15.89 1.35 14.57
C ALA A 458 -16.71 0.24 13.88
N MET A 459 -16.05 -0.63 13.13
CA MET A 459 -16.69 -1.78 12.51
C MET A 459 -17.03 -2.88 13.53
N MET A 460 -16.25 -3.05 14.60
CA MET A 460 -16.60 -3.94 15.72
C MET A 460 -17.95 -3.53 16.32
N ALA A 461 -18.12 -2.22 16.60
CA ALA A 461 -19.38 -1.68 17.10
C ALA A 461 -20.55 -1.94 16.15
N SER A 462 -20.32 -1.89 14.82
CA SER A 462 -21.35 -2.16 13.82
C SER A 462 -21.89 -3.60 13.82
N GLY A 463 -21.09 -4.55 14.36
CA GLY A 463 -21.49 -5.95 14.58
C GLY A 463 -21.78 -6.27 16.05
N GLY A 464 -21.73 -5.28 16.94
CA GLY A 464 -21.89 -5.47 18.38
C GLY A 464 -20.70 -6.12 19.09
N TYR A 465 -19.62 -6.43 18.39
CA TYR A 465 -18.39 -6.97 18.97
C TYR A 465 -17.76 -5.97 19.95
N PRO A 466 -17.10 -6.43 21.02
CA PRO A 466 -16.45 -5.53 21.98
C PRO A 466 -15.32 -4.73 21.33
N TRP A 467 -15.03 -3.55 21.90
CA TRP A 467 -13.81 -2.81 21.57
C TRP A 467 -12.59 -3.69 21.82
N THR A 468 -11.80 -3.90 20.78
CA THR A 468 -10.70 -4.86 20.76
C THR A 468 -9.37 -4.13 20.66
N VAL A 469 -8.44 -4.49 21.55
CA VAL A 469 -7.10 -3.92 21.63
C VAL A 469 -6.10 -4.91 21.06
N ILE A 470 -5.30 -4.48 20.08
CA ILE A 470 -4.16 -5.25 19.57
C ILE A 470 -2.99 -5.08 20.55
N PRO A 471 -2.53 -6.12 21.25
CA PRO A 471 -1.47 -5.97 22.25
C PRO A 471 -0.13 -5.66 21.60
N VAL A 472 0.63 -4.70 22.13
CA VAL A 472 1.98 -4.38 21.65
C VAL A 472 2.93 -5.57 21.76
N ALA A 473 2.71 -6.45 22.75
CA ALA A 473 3.45 -7.69 22.92
C ALA A 473 3.28 -8.68 21.75
N ARG A 474 2.19 -8.55 20.97
CA ARG A 474 1.90 -9.36 19.78
C ARG A 474 2.12 -8.57 18.48
N ARG A 475 2.87 -7.46 18.52
CA ARG A 475 3.14 -6.61 17.36
C ARG A 475 3.73 -7.41 16.20
N ASP A 476 4.69 -8.29 16.46
CA ASP A 476 5.37 -9.02 15.39
C ASP A 476 4.42 -10.00 14.67
N GLU A 477 3.53 -10.65 15.43
CA GLU A 477 2.47 -11.51 14.87
C GLU A 477 1.48 -10.70 14.02
N TYR A 478 1.03 -9.55 14.52
CA TYR A 478 0.15 -8.63 13.79
C TYR A 478 0.80 -8.13 12.49
N MET A 479 2.08 -7.72 12.53
CA MET A 479 2.79 -7.26 11.33
C MET A 479 3.02 -8.39 10.33
N ALA A 480 3.35 -9.60 10.80
CA ALA A 480 3.50 -10.77 9.94
C ALA A 480 2.18 -11.15 9.25
N ALA A 481 1.05 -11.07 9.95
CA ALA A 481 -0.26 -11.32 9.40
C ALA A 481 -0.65 -10.30 8.31
N LEU A 482 -0.34 -9.01 8.52
CA LEU A 482 -0.53 -7.98 7.50
C LEU A 482 0.39 -8.17 6.28
N GLU A 483 1.63 -8.61 6.47
CA GLU A 483 2.57 -8.90 5.38
C GLU A 483 2.07 -10.06 4.52
N ALA A 484 1.59 -11.14 5.15
CA ALA A 484 0.99 -12.29 4.45
C ALA A 484 -0.19 -11.86 3.56
N ALA A 485 -1.07 -11.01 4.08
CA ALA A 485 -2.20 -10.47 3.32
C ALA A 485 -1.75 -9.54 2.18
N SER A 486 -0.79 -8.65 2.45
CA SER A 486 -0.36 -7.61 1.50
C SER A 486 0.48 -8.15 0.35
N VAL A 487 1.32 -9.16 0.62
CA VAL A 487 2.30 -9.67 -0.35
C VAL A 487 1.86 -11.00 -0.96
N ASP A 488 1.33 -11.90 -0.14
CA ASP A 488 0.97 -13.25 -0.57
C ASP A 488 -0.54 -13.40 -0.84
N GLY A 489 -1.33 -12.37 -0.51
CA GLY A 489 -2.79 -12.37 -0.70
C GLY A 489 -3.56 -13.17 0.35
N ASP A 490 -2.89 -13.70 1.38
CA ASP A 490 -3.52 -14.53 2.40
C ASP A 490 -4.02 -13.70 3.59
N ILE A 491 -5.32 -13.41 3.61
CA ILE A 491 -5.98 -12.70 4.72
C ILE A 491 -6.16 -13.58 5.97
N GLY A 492 -6.04 -14.90 5.84
CA GLY A 492 -6.38 -15.86 6.87
C GLY A 492 -5.69 -15.61 8.21
N PRO A 493 -4.34 -15.47 8.24
CA PRO A 493 -3.61 -15.18 9.46
C PRO A 493 -4.10 -13.90 10.18
N PHE A 494 -4.46 -12.86 9.42
CA PHE A 494 -4.95 -11.62 10.00
C PHE A 494 -6.39 -11.76 10.52
N ALA A 495 -7.26 -12.45 9.79
CA ALA A 495 -8.61 -12.74 10.23
C ALA A 495 -8.62 -13.55 11.54
N ASP A 496 -7.82 -14.62 11.60
CA ASP A 496 -7.70 -15.49 12.78
C ASP A 496 -7.08 -14.74 13.96
N PHE A 497 -6.09 -13.88 13.71
CA PHE A 497 -5.48 -13.04 14.74
C PHE A 497 -6.51 -12.13 15.40
N ILE A 498 -7.33 -11.41 14.61
CA ILE A 498 -8.36 -10.52 15.16
C ILE A 498 -9.48 -11.31 15.83
N ALA A 499 -9.94 -12.42 15.23
CA ALA A 499 -10.97 -13.27 15.83
C ALA A 499 -10.51 -13.83 17.20
N GLY A 500 -9.27 -14.28 17.31
CA GLY A 500 -8.70 -14.78 18.57
C GLY A 500 -8.56 -13.72 19.66
N LEU A 501 -8.51 -12.42 19.32
CA LEU A 501 -8.54 -11.34 20.31
C LEU A 501 -9.95 -11.12 20.91
N LEU A 502 -11.01 -11.59 20.25
CA LEU A 502 -12.37 -11.54 20.79
C LEU A 502 -12.61 -12.56 21.90
N GLU A 503 -11.87 -13.68 21.88
CA GLU A 503 -12.02 -14.78 22.82
C GLU A 503 -11.17 -14.61 24.10
N ALA A 504 -10.15 -13.75 24.06
CA ALA A 504 -9.30 -13.49 25.20
C ALA A 504 -9.97 -12.47 26.15
N PRO A 505 -10.12 -12.77 27.46
CA PRO A 505 -10.53 -11.75 28.42
C PRO A 505 -9.49 -10.62 28.42
N ALA A 506 -9.97 -9.36 28.40
CA ALA A 506 -9.11 -8.18 28.48
C ALA A 506 -8.20 -8.31 29.72
N ILE A 507 -6.89 -8.38 29.50
CA ILE A 507 -5.84 -8.51 30.53
C ILE A 507 -5.63 -7.17 31.24
#